data_AF-A0AAW2K4D0-F1
#
_entry.id   AF-A0AAW2K4D0-F1
#
_cell.length_a   1.000
_cell.length_b   1.000
_cell.length_c   1.000
_cell.angle_alpha   90.00
_cell.angle_beta   90.00
_cell.angle_gamma   90.00
#
_symmetry.space_group_name_H-M   'P 1'
#
loop_
_entity.id
_entity.type
_entity.pdbx_description
1 polymer ?
#
loop_
_entity_poly.entity_id
_entity_poly.type
_entity_poly.pdbx_seq_one_letter_code
_entity_poly.pdbx_strand_id
1 'polypeptide(L)'
;MGTLLALEVIIFANFLRGACDLENDVRNPPYYGMISAGNNNLFNHGKGCRSCYQVKCTQNAECSGYPITVTITDECPGACNDDPVHFDLSGKAFGYLAKRGQGDALRNKGRINIEYQRVQCYYNNTSIIFKIDRGSNQYYLAFALEGVNGDGEMGSMELIPSSSGQSLYMQPVFGAT
;
A
#
# COMPACT_ATOMS: atom_id res chain seq x y z
N MET A 1 -6.38 -17.12 12.73
CA MET A 1 -6.22 -15.74 13.21
C MET A 1 -4.78 -15.56 13.61
N GLY A 2 -3.97 -14.93 12.76
CA GLY A 2 -2.57 -14.63 13.08
C GLY A 2 -2.48 -13.31 13.84
N THR A 3 -1.77 -13.30 14.96
CA THR A 3 -1.36 -12.07 15.65
C THR A 3 -0.10 -11.57 14.97
N LEU A 4 -0.09 -10.32 14.52
CA LEU A 4 1.06 -9.66 13.90
C LEU A 4 1.42 -8.39 14.62
N LEU A 5 2.57 -7.82 14.28
CA LEU A 5 3.01 -6.56 14.83
C LEU A 5 2.79 -5.45 13.81
N ALA A 6 2.09 -4.41 14.26
CA ALA A 6 2.14 -3.10 13.64
C ALA A 6 3.15 -2.26 14.41
N LEU A 7 4.04 -1.61 13.70
CA LEU A 7 4.94 -0.62 14.28
C LEU A 7 4.61 0.73 13.64
N GLU A 8 4.68 1.79 14.44
CA GLU A 8 4.86 3.14 13.93
C GLU A 8 6.35 3.44 14.02
N VAL A 9 7.08 3.10 12.96
CA VAL A 9 8.36 3.76 12.73
C VAL A 9 8.05 4.94 11.84
N ILE A 10 8.16 6.14 12.41
CA ILE A 10 8.37 7.35 11.64
C ILE A 10 9.61 7.08 10.80
N ILE A 11 9.42 6.71 9.54
CA ILE A 11 10.37 6.82 8.44
C ILE A 11 9.53 6.46 7.19
N PHE A 12 8.88 7.44 6.55
CA PHE A 12 9.25 7.72 5.16
C PHE A 12 10.77 7.57 5.03
N ALA A 13 11.26 6.37 4.66
CA ALA A 13 12.69 6.06 4.48
C ALA A 13 13.26 6.81 3.31
N ASN A 14 13.34 8.14 3.39
CA ASN A 14 14.16 9.02 2.54
C ASN A 14 14.16 8.70 1.04
N PHE A 15 13.09 8.08 0.53
CA PHE A 15 12.84 8.00 -0.89
C PHE A 15 11.63 8.87 -1.14
N LEU A 16 11.82 9.91 -1.94
CA LEU A 16 10.77 10.78 -2.46
C LEU A 16 9.72 10.00 -3.30
N ARG A 17 9.84 8.67 -3.38
CA ARG A 17 8.98 7.67 -4.00
C ARG A 17 9.04 6.38 -3.17
N GLY A 18 7.93 5.94 -2.57
CA GLY A 18 7.88 4.59 -1.96
C GLY A 18 8.12 3.49 -3.00
N ALA A 19 8.43 2.28 -2.56
CA ALA A 19 8.82 1.15 -3.40
C ALA A 19 7.75 0.68 -4.41
N CYS A 20 6.50 1.16 -4.31
CA CYS A 20 5.41 0.87 -5.24
C CYS A 20 5.16 1.94 -6.32
N ASP A 21 6.03 2.96 -6.42
CA ASP A 21 6.00 4.01 -7.44
C ASP A 21 4.68 4.80 -7.51
N LEU A 22 4.09 5.09 -6.34
CA LEU A 22 2.89 5.94 -6.19
C LEU A 22 3.24 7.41 -5.89
N GLU A 23 4.54 7.76 -5.97
CA GLU A 23 5.11 9.06 -5.61
C GLU A 23 4.47 9.67 -4.33
N ASN A 24 3.98 10.92 -4.40
CA ASN A 24 3.33 11.62 -3.29
C ASN A 24 1.80 11.42 -3.26
N ASP A 25 1.23 10.64 -4.18
CA ASP A 25 -0.23 10.50 -4.34
C ASP A 25 -0.86 9.68 -3.22
N VAL A 26 -0.04 8.94 -2.47
CA VAL A 26 -0.45 8.20 -1.26
C VAL A 26 -1.11 9.07 -0.17
N ARG A 27 -0.87 10.38 -0.17
CA ARG A 27 -1.50 11.34 0.77
C ARG A 27 -2.90 11.80 0.30
N ASN A 28 -3.15 11.70 -1.00
CA ASN A 28 -4.31 12.23 -1.70
C ASN A 28 -5.30 11.09 -2.04
N PRO A 29 -6.48 11.39 -2.64
CA PRO A 29 -7.32 10.33 -3.18
C PRO A 29 -6.52 9.45 -4.14
N PRO A 30 -6.75 8.12 -4.16
CA PRO A 30 -7.77 7.41 -3.41
C PRO A 30 -7.33 6.87 -2.04
N TYR A 31 -6.05 6.98 -1.70
CA TYR A 31 -5.46 6.34 -0.52
C TYR A 31 -5.70 7.12 0.77
N TYR A 32 -5.71 8.46 0.69
CA TYR A 32 -5.90 9.36 1.83
C TYR A 32 -5.00 9.06 3.04
N GLY A 33 -3.80 8.52 2.82
CA GLY A 33 -2.91 8.08 3.89
C GLY A 33 -3.43 6.87 4.68
N MET A 34 -4.31 6.04 4.12
CA MET A 34 -4.68 4.72 4.64
C MET A 34 -3.76 3.66 4.02
N ILE A 35 -2.48 3.75 4.35
CA ILE A 35 -1.39 2.99 3.71
C ILE A 35 -0.48 2.33 4.73
N SER A 36 0.29 1.34 4.27
CA SER A 36 1.34 0.65 5.01
C SER A 36 2.54 0.38 4.12
N ALA A 37 3.74 0.44 4.71
CA ALA A 37 4.86 -0.36 4.22
C ALA A 37 4.72 -1.79 4.76
N GLY A 38 5.11 -2.79 3.98
CA GLY A 38 5.06 -4.20 4.39
C GLY A 38 6.44 -4.83 4.35
N ASN A 39 6.70 -5.79 5.25
CA ASN A 39 7.92 -6.60 5.14
C ASN A 39 7.94 -7.46 3.86
N ASN A 40 9.01 -8.23 3.64
CA ASN A 40 9.21 -8.97 2.39
C ASN A 40 8.06 -9.94 2.06
N ASN A 41 7.34 -10.44 3.07
CA ASN A 41 6.19 -11.33 2.87
C ASN A 41 4.95 -10.59 2.35
N LEU A 42 4.76 -9.33 2.73
CA LEU A 42 3.67 -8.49 2.23
C LEU A 42 4.05 -7.80 0.93
N PHE A 43 5.23 -7.20 0.85
CA PHE A 43 5.69 -6.46 -0.33
C PHE A 43 6.04 -7.39 -1.50
N ASN A 44 6.65 -8.56 -1.20
CA ASN A 44 6.99 -9.62 -2.14
C ASN A 44 7.63 -9.12 -3.45
N HIS A 45 8.74 -8.40 -3.35
CA HIS A 45 9.47 -7.85 -4.49
C HIS A 45 8.58 -7.01 -5.43
N GLY A 46 7.63 -6.26 -4.86
CA GLY A 46 6.68 -5.42 -5.59
C GLY A 46 5.36 -6.09 -5.94
N LYS A 47 5.23 -7.43 -5.90
CA LYS A 47 3.97 -8.14 -6.21
C LYS A 47 2.85 -7.84 -5.22
N GLY A 48 3.21 -7.47 -4.00
CA GLY A 48 2.25 -7.04 -3.00
C GLY A 48 1.83 -5.58 -3.12
N CYS A 49 2.44 -4.80 -4.00
CA CYS A 49 2.08 -3.41 -4.18
C CYS A 49 0.60 -3.28 -4.54
N ARG A 50 -0.05 -2.26 -3.99
CA ARG A 50 -1.47 -1.94 -4.21
C ARG A 50 -2.44 -2.99 -3.66
N SER A 51 -1.98 -4.06 -3.02
CA SER A 51 -2.85 -5.00 -2.33
C SER A 51 -3.45 -4.39 -1.06
N CYS A 52 -4.69 -4.78 -0.75
CA CYS A 52 -5.43 -4.25 0.39
C CYS A 52 -5.58 -5.27 1.51
N TYR A 53 -5.46 -4.77 2.74
CA TYR A 53 -5.62 -5.56 3.96
C TYR A 53 -6.59 -4.86 4.90
N GLN A 54 -7.48 -5.64 5.51
CA GLN A 54 -8.13 -5.19 6.73
C GLN A 54 -7.22 -5.49 7.91
N VAL A 55 -6.99 -4.49 8.75
CA VAL A 55 -6.19 -4.58 9.97
C VAL A 55 -7.03 -4.11 11.15
N LYS A 56 -6.94 -4.80 12.28
CA LYS A 56 -7.63 -4.44 13.54
C LYS A 56 -6.73 -4.70 14.74
N CYS A 57 -6.91 -3.96 15.82
CA CYS A 57 -6.24 -4.24 17.09
C CYS A 57 -7.26 -4.40 18.21
N THR A 58 -6.93 -5.23 19.20
CA THR A 58 -7.82 -5.57 20.33
C THR A 58 -7.10 -5.62 21.68
N GLN A 59 -5.77 -5.74 21.68
CA GLN A 59 -4.99 -6.03 22.90
C GLN A 59 -4.63 -4.79 23.72
N ASN A 60 -4.60 -3.61 23.12
CA ASN A 60 -4.32 -2.36 23.83
C ASN A 60 -5.61 -1.68 24.28
N ALA A 61 -5.58 -1.00 25.43
CA ALA A 61 -6.75 -0.30 25.97
C ALA A 61 -7.29 0.78 25.01
N GLU A 62 -6.42 1.34 24.18
CA GLU A 62 -6.72 2.38 23.21
C GLU A 62 -7.32 1.83 21.92
N CYS A 63 -7.25 0.53 21.67
CA CYS A 63 -7.80 -0.09 20.46
C CYS A 63 -9.31 0.09 20.36
N SER A 64 -9.79 0.47 19.17
CA SER A 64 -11.23 0.59 18.88
C SER A 64 -11.92 -0.77 18.79
N GLY A 65 -11.19 -1.82 18.43
CA GLY A 65 -11.73 -3.14 18.10
C GLY A 65 -12.31 -3.25 16.69
N TYR A 66 -12.40 -2.14 15.95
CA TYR A 66 -12.93 -2.11 14.58
C TYR A 66 -11.79 -2.20 13.54
N PRO A 67 -11.99 -2.94 12.43
CA PRO A 67 -11.00 -3.01 11.37
C PRO A 67 -10.98 -1.74 10.52
N ILE A 68 -9.81 -1.44 9.97
CA ILE A 68 -9.60 -0.44 8.92
C ILE A 68 -8.99 -1.12 7.70
N THR A 69 -9.21 -0.57 6.51
CA THR A 69 -8.55 -1.05 5.29
C THR A 69 -7.31 -0.19 5.02
N VAL A 70 -6.19 -0.85 4.72
CA VAL A 70 -4.92 -0.21 4.33
C VAL A 70 -4.41 -0.80 3.03
N THR A 71 -3.68 0.01 2.27
CA THR A 71 -3.03 -0.41 1.01
C THR A 71 -1.52 -0.54 1.21
N ILE A 72 -0.90 -1.58 0.67
CA ILE A 72 0.56 -1.71 0.63
C ILE A 72 1.12 -0.77 -0.44
N THR A 73 1.91 0.22 -0.03
CA THR A 73 2.48 1.25 -0.92
C THR A 73 3.99 1.36 -0.86
N ASP A 74 4.63 0.61 0.03
CA ASP A 74 6.07 0.67 0.24
C ASP A 74 6.61 -0.64 0.84
N GLU A 75 7.92 -0.78 0.84
CA GLU A 75 8.64 -1.88 1.47
C GLU A 75 9.17 -1.46 2.83
N CYS A 76 9.03 -2.32 3.84
CA CYS A 76 9.77 -2.19 5.10
C CYS A 76 10.87 -3.27 5.16
N PRO A 77 12.13 -2.92 4.82
CA PRO A 77 13.25 -3.85 4.88
C PRO A 77 13.83 -3.96 6.31
N GLY A 78 14.88 -4.76 6.47
CA GLY A 78 15.64 -4.84 7.73
C GLY A 78 14.83 -5.46 8.86
N ALA A 79 14.77 -4.79 10.02
CA ALA A 79 14.16 -5.31 11.25
C ALA A 79 12.66 -5.68 11.11
N CYS A 80 11.96 -5.12 10.12
CA CYS A 80 10.59 -5.55 9.77
C CYS A 80 10.52 -7.02 9.33
N ASN A 81 11.63 -7.61 8.87
CA ASN A 81 11.73 -9.01 8.49
C ASN A 81 12.08 -9.94 9.66
N ASP A 82 12.31 -9.42 10.86
CA ASP A 82 12.49 -10.24 12.07
C ASP A 82 11.15 -10.85 12.53
N ASP A 83 10.02 -10.25 12.09
CA ASP A 83 8.69 -10.78 12.30
C ASP A 83 8.21 -11.60 11.10
N PRO A 84 7.41 -12.67 11.33
CA PRO A 84 6.80 -13.42 10.23
C PRO A 84 6.01 -12.53 9.27
N VAL A 85 5.26 -11.55 9.78
CA VAL A 85 4.61 -10.51 8.97
C VAL A 85 4.58 -9.22 9.78
N HIS A 86 4.92 -8.11 9.13
CA HIS A 86 5.04 -6.80 9.77
C HIS A 86 4.39 -5.71 8.90
N PHE A 87 3.52 -4.92 9.52
CA PHE A 87 2.91 -3.73 8.91
C PHE A 87 3.52 -2.47 9.55
N ASP A 88 4.23 -1.67 8.76
CA ASP A 88 4.66 -0.33 9.17
C ASP A 88 3.63 0.69 8.65
N LEU A 89 2.64 0.95 9.51
CA LEU A 89 1.46 1.73 9.16
C LEU A 89 1.81 3.22 9.14
N SER A 90 1.24 3.96 8.19
CA SER A 90 1.24 5.42 8.28
C SER A 90 0.60 5.87 9.61
N GLY A 91 1.10 6.97 10.20
CA GLY A 91 0.57 7.47 11.48
C GLY A 91 -0.94 7.77 11.46
N LYS A 92 -1.50 8.09 10.27
CA LYS A 92 -2.95 8.20 10.09
C LYS A 92 -3.63 6.83 10.22
N ALA A 93 -3.25 5.83 9.43
CA ALA A 93 -3.80 4.49 9.55
C ALA A 93 -3.66 3.91 10.97
N PHE A 94 -2.48 4.04 11.58
CA PHE A 94 -2.22 3.60 12.96
C PHE A 94 -3.17 4.27 13.97
N GLY A 95 -3.36 5.59 13.85
CA GLY A 95 -4.28 6.33 14.72
C GLY A 95 -5.75 5.95 14.55
N TYR A 96 -6.17 5.54 13.35
CA TYR A 96 -7.54 5.09 13.08
C TYR A 96 -7.87 3.72 13.70
N LEU A 97 -6.85 2.93 14.11
CA LEU A 97 -7.07 1.73 14.92
C LEU A 97 -7.52 2.06 16.35
N ALA A 98 -7.30 3.29 16.82
CA ALA A 98 -7.64 3.70 18.17
C ALA A 98 -9.11 4.13 18.32
N LYS A 99 -9.58 4.12 19.57
CA LYS A 99 -10.83 4.80 19.96
C LYS A 99 -10.74 6.29 19.62
N ARG A 100 -11.90 6.91 19.39
CA ARG A 100 -12.00 8.33 19.06
C ARG A 100 -11.24 9.18 20.10
N GLY A 101 -10.27 9.97 19.64
CA GLY A 101 -9.43 10.83 20.48
C GLY A 101 -8.24 10.14 21.14
N GLN A 102 -8.04 8.83 20.95
CA GLN A 102 -6.91 8.07 21.53
C GLN A 102 -5.83 7.70 20.50
N GLY A 103 -5.86 8.32 19.32
CA GLY A 103 -4.89 8.06 18.24
C GLY A 103 -3.45 8.27 18.68
N ASP A 104 -3.14 9.43 19.30
CA ASP A 104 -1.79 9.71 19.81
C ASP A 104 -1.36 8.76 20.93
N ALA A 105 -2.29 8.37 21.80
CA ALA A 105 -2.01 7.44 22.89
C ALA A 105 -1.67 6.03 22.36
N LEU A 106 -2.36 5.57 21.32
CA LEU A 106 -2.04 4.30 20.66
C LEU A 106 -0.72 4.40 19.91
N ARG A 107 -0.50 5.47 19.15
CA ARG A 107 0.77 5.77 18.45
C ARG A 107 1.99 5.73 19.37
N ASN A 108 1.86 6.32 20.56
CA ASN A 108 2.91 6.30 21.59
C ASN A 108 3.26 4.91 22.13
N LYS A 109 2.50 3.86 21.82
CA LYS A 109 2.91 2.47 22.10
C LYS A 109 4.04 2.01 21.18
N GLY A 110 4.22 2.67 20.03
CA GLY A 110 5.16 2.32 18.98
C GLY A 110 4.77 1.02 18.28
N ARG A 111 4.90 -0.12 18.97
CA ARG A 111 4.60 -1.46 18.45
C ARG A 111 3.37 -2.04 19.12
N ILE A 112 2.40 -2.51 18.33
CA ILE A 112 1.18 -3.13 18.81
C ILE A 112 0.89 -4.43 18.07
N ASN A 113 0.16 -5.32 18.72
CA ASN A 113 -0.36 -6.51 18.05
C ASN A 113 -1.66 -6.20 17.28
N ILE A 114 -1.73 -6.66 16.04
CA ILE A 114 -2.90 -6.57 15.16
C ILE A 114 -3.34 -7.95 14.67
N GLU A 115 -4.59 -8.03 14.24
CA GLU A 115 -5.10 -9.09 13.39
C GLU A 115 -5.31 -8.52 11.99
N TYR A 116 -5.10 -9.34 10.96
CA TYR A 116 -5.15 -8.89 9.57
C TYR A 116 -5.77 -9.95 8.65
N GLN A 117 -6.28 -9.49 7.51
CA GLN A 117 -6.72 -10.34 6.40
C GLN A 117 -6.60 -9.60 5.07
N ARG A 118 -6.19 -10.29 4.01
CA ARG A 118 -6.21 -9.73 2.65
C ARG A 118 -7.66 -9.56 2.20
N VAL A 119 -7.97 -8.43 1.58
CA VAL A 119 -9.30 -8.10 1.06
C VAL A 119 -9.18 -7.46 -0.31
N GLN A 120 -10.30 -7.40 -1.04
CA GLN A 120 -10.35 -6.61 -2.26
C GLN A 120 -10.27 -5.11 -1.93
N CYS A 121 -9.50 -4.39 -2.75
CA CYS A 121 -9.43 -2.94 -2.75
C CYS A 121 -10.72 -2.33 -3.27
N TYR A 122 -11.19 -1.29 -2.60
CA TYR A 122 -12.37 -0.54 -2.98
C TYR A 122 -12.17 0.95 -2.78
N TYR A 123 -11.99 1.67 -3.89
CA TYR A 123 -11.81 3.10 -3.97
C TYR A 123 -13.08 3.72 -4.56
N ASN A 124 -13.95 4.22 -3.67
CA ASN A 124 -15.24 4.81 -4.04
C ASN A 124 -15.09 5.95 -5.05
N ASN A 125 -15.94 5.94 -6.10
CA ASN A 125 -16.01 6.98 -7.12
C ASN A 125 -14.64 7.35 -7.74
N THR A 126 -13.70 6.40 -7.77
CA THR A 126 -12.37 6.61 -8.34
C THR A 126 -12.25 5.82 -9.65
N SER A 127 -11.96 6.52 -10.73
CA SER A 127 -11.54 5.90 -11.99
C SER A 127 -10.08 5.42 -11.87
N ILE A 128 -9.70 4.41 -12.64
CA ILE A 128 -8.30 4.01 -12.77
C ILE A 128 -7.50 5.21 -13.29
N ILE A 129 -6.43 5.56 -12.58
CA ILE A 129 -5.56 6.69 -12.93
C ILE A 129 -4.30 6.13 -13.62
N PHE A 130 -4.01 6.64 -14.81
CA PHE A 130 -2.76 6.36 -15.53
C PHE A 130 -1.80 7.52 -15.33
N LYS A 131 -0.70 7.28 -14.63
CA LYS A 131 0.31 8.28 -14.35
C LYS A 131 1.53 8.04 -15.22
N ILE A 132 1.65 8.84 -16.27
CA ILE A 132 2.77 8.74 -17.22
C ILE A 132 4.08 9.11 -16.52
N ASP A 133 5.07 8.22 -16.61
CA ASP A 133 6.39 8.47 -16.06
C ASP A 133 7.09 9.59 -16.83
N ARG A 134 7.87 10.42 -16.12
CA ARG A 134 8.54 11.59 -16.69
C ARG A 134 9.61 11.24 -17.73
N GLY A 135 10.13 10.02 -17.71
CA GLY A 135 11.06 9.50 -18.72
C GLY A 135 10.39 9.11 -20.04
N SER A 136 9.05 9.07 -20.08
CA SER A 136 8.30 8.74 -21.29
C SER A 136 8.51 9.78 -22.39
N ASN A 137 8.63 9.29 -23.63
CA ASN A 137 8.79 10.08 -24.84
C ASN A 137 8.23 9.31 -26.05
N GLN A 138 8.41 9.83 -27.27
CA GLN A 138 7.86 9.22 -28.49
C GLN A 138 8.37 7.80 -28.80
N TYR A 139 9.47 7.36 -28.18
CA TYR A 139 10.07 6.03 -28.38
C TYR A 139 9.96 5.12 -27.15
N TYR A 140 9.48 5.63 -26.02
CA TYR A 140 9.43 4.89 -24.75
C TYR A 140 8.22 5.36 -23.93
N LEU A 141 7.40 4.41 -23.48
CA LEU A 141 6.25 4.69 -22.64
C LEU A 141 6.32 3.86 -21.37
N ALA A 142 6.26 4.54 -20.23
CA ALA A 142 6.08 3.93 -18.92
C ALA A 142 5.02 4.71 -18.13
N PHE A 143 4.23 4.01 -17.33
CA PHE A 143 3.25 4.63 -16.47
C PHE A 143 2.93 3.73 -15.28
N ALA A 144 2.49 4.35 -14.18
CA ALA A 144 1.93 3.67 -13.02
C ALA A 144 0.41 3.70 -13.07
N LEU A 145 -0.24 2.66 -12.53
CA LEU A 145 -1.67 2.69 -12.26
C LEU A 145 -1.96 2.98 -10.79
N GLU A 146 -3.01 3.76 -10.56
CA GLU A 146 -3.55 4.02 -9.23
C GLU A 146 -5.06 3.82 -9.21
N GLY A 147 -5.62 3.57 -8.03
CA GLY A 147 -7.06 3.40 -7.85
C GLY A 147 -7.64 2.13 -8.48
N VAL A 148 -6.81 1.08 -8.66
CA VAL A 148 -7.26 -0.22 -9.18
C VAL A 148 -8.05 -0.96 -8.10
N ASN A 149 -9.35 -1.17 -8.35
CA ASN A 149 -10.22 -1.97 -7.49
C ASN A 149 -9.98 -3.48 -7.69
N GLY A 150 -10.50 -4.30 -6.77
CA GLY A 150 -10.35 -5.76 -6.83
C GLY A 150 -9.08 -6.20 -6.12
N ASP A 151 -8.28 -7.07 -6.73
CA ASP A 151 -7.13 -7.67 -6.05
C ASP A 151 -5.96 -6.68 -5.83
N GLY A 152 -6.00 -5.53 -6.50
CA GLY A 152 -4.98 -4.47 -6.41
C GLY A 152 -3.69 -4.77 -7.19
N GLU A 153 -3.33 -6.05 -7.33
CA GLU A 153 -2.23 -6.57 -8.15
C GLU A 153 -2.67 -6.70 -9.62
N MET A 154 -1.79 -6.35 -10.56
CA MET A 154 -2.01 -6.60 -12.00
C MET A 154 -1.14 -7.77 -12.47
N GLY A 155 -1.71 -8.64 -13.31
CA GLY A 155 -0.99 -9.79 -13.85
C GLY A 155 -0.26 -9.49 -15.16
N SER A 156 -0.86 -8.66 -16.01
CA SER A 156 -0.29 -8.26 -17.30
C SER A 156 -1.00 -7.02 -17.83
N MET A 157 -0.32 -6.28 -18.71
CA MET A 157 -0.87 -5.11 -19.36
C MET A 157 -0.54 -5.09 -20.85
N GLU A 158 -1.51 -4.67 -21.64
CA GLU A 158 -1.45 -4.64 -23.08
C GLU A 158 -1.93 -3.28 -23.60
N LEU A 159 -1.21 -2.75 -24.59
CA LEU A 159 -1.62 -1.57 -25.34
C LEU A 159 -2.02 -2.00 -26.75
N ILE A 160 -3.20 -1.57 -27.20
CA ILE A 160 -3.67 -1.82 -28.57
C ILE A 160 -3.73 -0.47 -29.30
N PRO A 161 -2.76 -0.16 -30.19
CA PRO A 161 -2.79 1.06 -30.97
C PRO A 161 -3.99 1.07 -31.92
N SER A 162 -4.68 2.21 -31.99
CA SER A 162 -5.84 2.39 -32.87
C SER A 162 -5.53 2.20 -34.36
N SER A 163 -4.27 2.36 -34.76
CA SER A 163 -3.82 2.27 -36.15
C SER A 163 -3.56 0.84 -36.64
N SER A 164 -3.16 -0.08 -35.76
CA SER A 164 -2.73 -1.44 -36.14
C SER A 164 -3.62 -2.55 -35.58
N GLY A 165 -4.33 -2.29 -34.47
CA GLY A 165 -5.09 -3.33 -33.76
C GLY A 165 -4.24 -4.45 -33.17
N GLN A 166 -2.91 -4.31 -33.19
CA GLN A 166 -1.97 -5.32 -32.66
C GLN A 166 -1.60 -5.03 -31.20
N SER A 167 -1.67 -6.07 -30.38
CA SER A 167 -1.30 -6.09 -28.97
C SER A 167 0.19 -5.81 -28.75
N LEU A 168 0.49 -4.77 -27.98
CA LEU A 168 1.83 -4.48 -27.45
C LEU A 168 1.84 -4.79 -25.95
N TYR A 169 2.54 -5.87 -25.57
CA TYR A 169 2.67 -6.25 -24.16
C TYR A 169 3.64 -5.32 -23.43
N MET A 170 3.20 -4.79 -22.30
CA MET A 170 4.04 -4.01 -21.41
C MET A 170 4.85 -4.92 -20.49
N GLN A 171 6.05 -4.47 -20.12
CA GLN A 171 6.89 -5.15 -19.14
C GLN A 171 6.74 -4.49 -17.77
N PRO A 172 6.54 -5.25 -16.68
CA PRO A 172 6.54 -4.70 -15.35
C PRO A 172 7.92 -4.16 -15.00
N VAL A 173 7.95 -2.98 -14.40
CA VAL A 173 9.16 -2.38 -13.81
C VAL A 173 9.09 -2.56 -12.29
N PHE A 174 10.23 -2.52 -11.59
CA PHE A 174 10.27 -2.72 -10.14
C PHE A 174 9.27 -1.79 -9.41
N GLY A 175 8.39 -2.36 -8.58
CA GLY A 175 7.33 -1.62 -7.88
C GLY A 175 5.99 -1.48 -8.64
N ALA A 176 5.93 -1.93 -9.88
CA ALA A 176 4.71 -2.00 -10.69
C ALA A 176 4.44 -3.45 -11.08
N THR A 177 3.47 -4.07 -10.41
CA THR A 177 2.91 -5.37 -10.80
C THR A 177 1.53 -5.17 -11.34
#